data_AF-A0A8D1L0B9-F1
#
_entry.id   AF-A0A8D1L0B9-F1
#
_cell.length_a   1.000
_cell.length_b   1.000
_cell.length_c   1.000
_cell.angle_alpha   90.00
_cell.angle_beta   90.00
_cell.angle_gamma   90.00
#
_symmetry.space_group_name_H-M   'P 1'
#
loop_
_entity.id
_entity.type
_entity.pdbx_description
1 polymer ?
#
loop_
_entity_poly.entity_id
_entity_poly.type
_entity_poly.pdbx_seq_one_letter_code
_entity_poly.pdbx_strand_id
1 'polypeptide(L)'
;MDQALLLIHNELPGTNLTVYWSSERCYQCLLQVLVNVSWGGKPGKPSTAAVAVSTQHGSILQLNDTAQEKEVCRLEYKFGEFGNYSLFVKHTHDGVSEIACDLVVNEKPVDSNLRKYMLLVDFISLHFLFFFFCLLLLFLFFFFFPLYSKGVRLSLHVYIAITVFPPLFLLLQHEYLNIVLIAIQQDLLVNLF
;
A
#
# COMPACT_ATOMS: atom_id res chain seq x y z
N MET A 1 11.43 4.19 9.61
CA MET A 1 11.23 3.01 8.77
C MET A 1 11.58 1.81 9.62
N ASP A 2 10.68 0.85 9.73
CA ASP A 2 10.90 -0.33 10.57
C ASP A 2 11.91 -1.25 9.90
N GLN A 3 12.91 -1.69 10.66
CA GLN A 3 14.04 -2.45 10.14
C GLN A 3 13.76 -3.96 10.25
N ALA A 4 14.33 -4.73 9.34
CA ALA A 4 14.39 -6.19 9.43
C ALA A 4 15.68 -6.62 10.13
N LEU A 5 15.65 -7.77 10.79
CA LEU A 5 16.83 -8.37 11.41
C LEU A 5 17.43 -9.41 10.49
N LEU A 6 18.71 -9.24 10.12
CA LEU A 6 19.49 -10.23 9.41
C LEU A 6 20.60 -10.76 10.34
N LEU A 7 20.57 -12.07 10.59
CA LEU A 7 21.59 -12.81 11.33
C LEU A 7 22.50 -13.52 10.34
N ILE A 8 23.79 -13.25 10.38
CA ILE A 8 24.78 -13.86 9.49
C ILE A 8 25.60 -14.84 10.32
N HIS A 9 25.52 -16.12 9.97
CA HIS A 9 26.22 -17.22 10.62
C HIS A 9 27.41 -17.66 9.77
N ASN A 10 28.62 -17.42 10.28
CA ASN A 10 29.85 -17.88 9.66
C ASN A 10 30.26 -19.24 10.25
N GLU A 11 30.07 -20.31 9.48
CA GLU A 11 30.48 -21.68 9.81
C GLU A 11 31.81 -22.07 9.15
N LEU A 12 32.40 -21.20 8.33
CA LEU A 12 33.65 -21.48 7.64
C LEU A 12 34.83 -21.46 8.63
N PRO A 13 35.66 -22.53 8.67
CA PRO A 13 36.76 -22.63 9.61
C PRO A 13 37.91 -21.69 9.25
N GLY A 14 38.27 -20.80 10.17
CA GLY A 14 39.48 -19.97 10.07
C GLY A 14 39.39 -18.78 9.10
N THR A 15 38.25 -18.56 8.46
CA THR A 15 38.02 -17.45 7.52
C THR A 15 37.13 -16.37 8.14
N ASN A 16 37.53 -15.12 8.00
CA ASN A 16 36.71 -13.97 8.36
C ASN A 16 35.95 -13.49 7.12
N LEU A 17 34.70 -13.06 7.30
CA LEU A 17 33.86 -12.64 6.20
C LEU A 17 33.54 -11.15 6.31
N THR A 18 33.64 -10.45 5.19
CA THR A 18 33.16 -9.09 5.02
C THR A 18 31.88 -9.15 4.20
N VAL A 19 30.77 -8.67 4.76
CA VAL A 19 29.49 -8.61 4.06
C VAL A 19 29.32 -7.22 3.49
N TYR A 20 29.09 -7.16 2.18
CA TYR A 20 28.77 -5.97 1.43
C TYR A 20 27.31 -5.96 1.02
N TRP A 21 26.75 -4.77 0.82
CA TRP A 21 25.39 -4.59 0.37
C TRP A 21 25.29 -3.51 -0.71
N SER A 22 24.33 -3.69 -1.62
CA SER A 22 23.90 -2.68 -2.59
C SER A 22 22.42 -2.88 -2.95
N SER A 23 21.77 -1.88 -3.53
CA SER A 23 20.39 -1.95 -4.02
C SER A 23 20.38 -2.37 -5.49
N GLU A 24 19.50 -3.29 -5.88
CA GLU A 24 19.34 -3.70 -7.29
C GLU A 24 18.96 -2.54 -8.21
N ARG A 25 18.28 -1.52 -7.69
CA ARG A 25 17.91 -0.34 -8.49
C ARG A 25 19.06 0.63 -8.73
N CYS A 26 20.19 0.46 -8.06
CA CYS A 26 21.33 1.36 -8.22
C CYS A 26 22.45 0.72 -9.04
N TYR A 27 22.37 0.90 -10.36
CA TYR A 27 23.33 0.33 -11.32
C TYR A 27 24.75 0.93 -11.22
N GLN A 28 24.91 2.09 -10.59
CA GLN A 28 26.20 2.78 -10.43
C GLN A 28 26.66 2.88 -8.96
N CYS A 29 25.93 2.27 -8.02
CA CYS A 29 26.33 2.31 -6.61
C CYS A 29 27.49 1.35 -6.34
N LEU A 30 28.46 1.84 -5.58
CA LEU A 30 29.51 0.99 -5.03
C LEU A 30 28.95 0.13 -3.89
N LEU A 31 29.46 -1.09 -3.78
CA LEU A 31 29.14 -2.00 -2.68
C LEU A 31 29.60 -1.41 -1.36
N GLN A 32 28.68 -1.24 -0.42
CA GLN A 32 28.96 -0.68 0.91
C GLN A 32 29.19 -1.82 1.91
N VAL A 33 30.12 -1.65 2.83
CA VAL A 33 30.34 -2.63 3.91
C VAL A 33 29.15 -2.59 4.86
N LEU A 34 28.53 -3.74 5.09
CA LEU A 34 27.42 -3.93 6.00
C LEU A 34 27.91 -4.37 7.39
N VAL A 35 28.69 -5.46 7.45
CA VAL A 35 29.24 -6.00 8.71
C VAL A 35 30.40 -6.96 8.44
N ASN A 36 31.33 -7.02 9.39
CA ASN A 36 32.41 -8.02 9.39
C ASN A 36 32.06 -9.14 10.39
N VAL A 37 32.18 -10.39 9.95
CA VAL A 37 31.85 -11.57 10.74
C VAL A 37 33.11 -12.40 10.89
N SER A 38 33.69 -12.37 12.09
CA SER A 38 34.87 -13.19 12.41
C SER A 38 34.51 -14.66 12.50
N TRP A 39 35.51 -15.55 12.42
CA TRP A 39 35.32 -16.97 12.71
C TRP A 39 35.06 -17.22 14.22
N GLY A 40 34.17 -18.15 14.55
CA GLY A 40 33.72 -18.46 15.91
C GLY A 40 34.75 -19.16 16.81
N GLY A 41 35.96 -19.43 16.29
CA GLY A 41 37.09 -20.00 17.04
C GLY A 41 36.97 -21.48 17.41
N LYS A 42 35.77 -22.07 17.36
CA LYS A 42 35.53 -23.50 17.62
C LYS A 42 34.64 -24.12 16.54
N PRO A 43 34.98 -25.31 16.02
CA PRO A 43 34.09 -26.05 15.13
C PRO A 43 32.79 -26.39 15.86
N GLY A 44 31.65 -26.20 15.18
CA GLY A 44 30.31 -26.44 15.73
C GLY A 44 29.66 -25.25 16.47
N LYS A 45 30.36 -24.12 16.62
CA LYS A 45 29.73 -22.87 17.10
C LYS A 45 29.96 -21.75 16.09
N PRO A 46 28.99 -21.47 15.19
CA PRO A 46 29.12 -20.37 14.24
C PRO A 46 29.26 -19.04 14.97
N SER A 47 30.11 -18.17 14.42
CA SER A 47 30.07 -16.76 14.79
C SER A 47 28.83 -16.14 14.16
N THR A 48 28.10 -15.34 14.93
CA THR A 48 26.87 -14.72 14.46
C THR A 48 27.00 -13.21 14.56
N ALA A 49 26.71 -12.51 13.47
CA ALA A 49 26.57 -11.07 13.45
C ALA A 49 25.11 -10.69 13.17
N ALA A 50 24.57 -9.80 13.98
CA ALA A 50 23.23 -9.25 13.78
C ALA A 50 23.34 -7.88 13.13
N VAL A 51 22.59 -7.67 12.06
CA VAL A 51 22.52 -6.37 11.38
C VAL A 51 21.09 -6.04 11.03
N ALA A 52 20.74 -4.76 11.22
CA ALA A 52 19.46 -4.23 10.82
C ALA A 52 19.51 -3.88 9.33
N VAL A 53 18.62 -4.46 8.53
CA VAL A 53 18.51 -4.22 7.09
C VAL A 53 17.12 -3.74 6.74
N SER A 54 17.01 -2.72 5.89
CA SER A 54 15.72 -2.19 5.45
C SER A 54 15.82 -1.79 4.00
N THR A 55 15.14 -2.53 3.12
CA THR A 55 15.28 -2.34 1.68
C THR A 55 13.91 -2.17 1.03
N GLN A 56 13.68 -1.04 0.36
CA GLN A 56 12.44 -0.83 -0.39
C GLN A 56 12.36 -1.72 -1.65
N HIS A 57 13.52 -2.03 -2.22
CA HIS A 57 13.72 -2.83 -3.43
C HIS A 57 14.58 -4.05 -3.11
N GLY A 58 14.75 -4.95 -4.08
CA GLY A 58 15.70 -6.04 -3.94
C GLY A 58 17.11 -5.50 -3.67
N SER A 59 17.87 -6.24 -2.89
CA SER A 59 19.23 -5.91 -2.49
C SER A 59 20.17 -7.04 -2.82
N ILE A 60 21.36 -6.66 -3.25
CA ILE A 60 22.45 -7.57 -3.55
C ILE A 60 23.32 -7.62 -2.29
N LEU A 61 23.39 -8.78 -1.64
CA LEU A 61 24.41 -9.03 -0.63
C LEU A 61 25.56 -9.81 -1.25
N GLN A 62 26.77 -9.33 -1.01
CA GLN A 62 27.99 -9.98 -1.45
C GLN A 62 28.89 -10.25 -0.25
N LEU A 63 29.29 -11.49 -0.07
CA LEU A 63 30.15 -11.91 1.02
C LEU A 63 31.53 -12.21 0.45
N ASN A 64 32.54 -11.54 1.00
CA ASN A 64 33.93 -11.76 0.61
C ASN A 64 34.73 -12.32 1.79
N ASP A 65 35.72 -13.16 1.48
CA ASP A 65 36.76 -13.52 2.45
C ASP A 65 37.62 -12.30 2.73
N THR A 66 37.66 -11.85 3.99
CA THR A 66 38.45 -10.69 4.40
C THR A 66 39.95 -10.89 4.16
N ALA A 67 40.45 -12.14 4.18
CA ALA A 67 41.87 -12.42 4.01
C ALA A 67 42.30 -12.49 2.53
N GLN A 68 41.42 -12.99 1.66
CA GLN A 68 41.73 -13.20 0.24
C GLN A 68 41.08 -12.15 -0.68
N GLU A 69 40.22 -11.29 -0.14
CA GLU A 69 39.36 -10.35 -0.88
C GLU A 69 38.56 -11.03 -2.02
N LYS A 70 38.35 -12.34 -1.89
CA LYS A 70 37.67 -13.16 -2.89
C LYS A 70 36.19 -13.23 -2.57
N GLU A 71 35.36 -13.08 -3.61
CA GLU A 71 33.92 -13.33 -3.50
C GLU A 71 33.68 -14.79 -3.12
N VAL A 72 32.94 -14.97 -2.02
CA VAL A 72 32.52 -16.27 -1.50
C VAL A 72 31.12 -16.59 -2.01
N CYS A 73 30.19 -15.63 -1.86
CA CYS A 73 28.85 -15.78 -2.39
C CYS A 73 28.17 -14.43 -2.64
N ARG A 74 27.24 -14.44 -3.58
CA ARG A 74 26.39 -13.31 -3.94
C ARG A 74 24.94 -13.78 -3.96
N LEU A 75 24.07 -13.06 -3.26
CA LEU A 75 22.65 -13.35 -3.17
C LEU A 75 21.85 -12.09 -3.44
N GLU A 76 20.72 -12.25 -4.11
CA GLU A 76 19.78 -11.18 -4.41
C GLU A 76 18.49 -11.45 -3.63
N TYR A 77 18.17 -10.57 -2.69
CA TYR A 77 17.01 -10.74 -1.83
C TYR A 77 16.40 -9.40 -1.43
N LYS A 78 15.07 -9.40 -1.27
CA LYS A 78 14.31 -8.24 -0.81
C LYS A 78 13.95 -8.42 0.67
N PHE A 79 14.60 -7.66 1.54
CA PHE A 79 14.28 -7.65 2.97
C PHE A 79 13.08 -6.75 3.24
N GLY A 80 12.04 -7.32 3.84
CA GLY A 80 10.83 -6.59 4.19
C GLY A 80 10.81 -6.19 5.67
N GLU A 81 9.98 -5.20 6.00
CA GLU A 81 9.84 -4.64 7.36
C GLU A 81 9.46 -5.73 8.38
N PHE A 82 10.09 -5.69 9.56
CA PHE A 82 9.92 -6.67 10.65
C PHE A 82 10.27 -8.13 10.29
N GLY A 83 10.91 -8.39 9.15
CA GLY A 83 11.38 -9.73 8.82
C GLY A 83 12.55 -10.16 9.70
N ASN A 84 12.65 -11.47 9.98
CA ASN A 84 13.78 -12.08 10.65
C ASN A 84 14.40 -13.13 9.72
N TYR A 85 15.66 -12.93 9.38
CA TYR A 85 16.38 -13.71 8.39
C TYR A 85 17.68 -14.24 8.99
N SER A 86 18.03 -15.48 8.65
CA SER A 86 19.31 -16.09 8.99
C SER A 86 20.02 -16.52 7.72
N LEU A 87 21.23 -16.01 7.49
CA LEU A 87 22.12 -16.39 6.40
C LEU A 87 23.21 -17.31 6.93
N PHE A 88 23.29 -18.52 6.41
CA PHE A 88 24.30 -19.52 6.80
C PHE A 88 25.35 -19.65 5.71
N VAL A 89 26.61 -19.48 6.09
CA VAL A 89 27.76 -19.64 5.19
C VAL A 89 28.53 -20.88 5.61
N LYS A 90 28.47 -21.94 4.80
CA LYS A 90 29.04 -23.25 5.11
C LYS A 90 29.64 -23.91 3.87
N HIS A 91 30.49 -24.93 4.07
CA HIS A 91 30.97 -25.76 2.96
C HIS A 91 29.89 -26.73 2.48
N THR A 92 29.85 -26.99 1.18
CA THR A 92 29.03 -28.06 0.61
C THR A 92 29.60 -29.42 1.02
N HIS A 93 28.72 -30.40 1.26
CA HIS A 93 29.11 -31.75 1.68
C HIS A 93 29.60 -32.63 0.51
N ASP A 94 29.41 -32.19 -0.74
CA ASP A 94 29.65 -32.98 -1.95
C ASP A 94 31.07 -32.86 -2.50
N GLY A 95 32.08 -33.25 -1.72
CA GLY A 95 33.44 -33.63 -2.19
C GLY A 95 34.32 -32.58 -2.89
N VAL A 96 33.73 -31.50 -3.40
CA VAL A 96 34.37 -30.30 -3.92
C VAL A 96 34.12 -29.24 -2.85
N SER A 97 35.18 -28.63 -2.34
CA SER A 97 35.13 -27.63 -1.26
C SER A 97 34.49 -26.31 -1.72
N GLU A 98 33.29 -26.36 -2.28
CA GLU A 98 32.50 -25.20 -2.65
C GLU A 98 31.82 -24.62 -1.41
N ILE A 99 31.63 -23.31 -1.40
CA ILE A 99 31.00 -22.60 -0.29
C ILE A 99 29.56 -22.30 -0.69
N ALA A 100 28.61 -22.66 0.15
CA ALA A 100 27.19 -22.39 -0.03
C ALA A 100 26.70 -21.33 0.97
N CYS A 101 25.80 -20.47 0.49
CA CYS A 101 25.13 -19.45 1.27
C CYS A 101 23.62 -19.71 1.28
N ASP A 102 23.13 -20.25 2.38
CA ASP A 102 21.73 -20.61 2.56
C ASP A 102 21.00 -19.50 3.33
N LEU A 103 20.03 -18.86 2.69
CA LEU A 103 19.17 -17.87 3.33
C LEU A 103 17.89 -18.53 3.86
N VAL A 104 17.68 -18.45 5.17
CA VAL A 104 16.51 -18.96 5.87
C VAL A 104 15.66 -17.79 6.37
N VAL A 105 14.35 -17.86 6.11
CA VAL A 105 13.38 -16.89 6.63
C VAL A 105 12.81 -17.44 7.93
N ASN A 106 13.24 -16.89 9.06
CA ASN A 106 12.75 -17.27 10.39
C ASN A 106 11.37 -16.67 10.65
N GLU A 107 11.19 -15.39 10.31
CA GLU A 107 9.93 -14.67 10.45
C GLU A 107 9.63 -13.90 9.16
N LYS A 108 8.42 -14.09 8.63
CA LYS A 108 8.02 -13.48 7.37
C LYS A 108 7.79 -11.97 7.56
N PRO A 109 8.25 -11.13 6.62
CA PRO A 109 8.05 -9.70 6.70
C PRO A 109 6.57 -9.32 6.58
N VAL A 110 6.23 -8.16 7.13
CA VAL A 110 4.89 -7.58 6.97
C VAL A 110 4.74 -7.05 5.54
N ASP A 111 3.70 -7.48 4.83
CA ASP A 111 3.42 -6.98 3.49
C ASP A 111 2.86 -5.54 3.56
N SER A 112 3.72 -4.57 3.28
CA SER A 112 3.35 -3.15 3.24
C SER A 112 2.36 -2.83 2.11
N ASN A 113 2.26 -3.65 1.06
CA ASN A 113 1.25 -3.47 0.02
C ASN A 113 -0.13 -3.86 0.54
N LEU A 114 -0.22 -4.97 1.29
CA LEU A 114 -1.46 -5.39 1.94
C LEU A 114 -1.99 -4.29 2.87
N ARG A 115 -1.11 -3.66 3.65
CA ARG A 115 -1.47 -2.51 4.50
C ARG A 115 -2.07 -1.35 3.68
N LYS A 116 -1.48 -1.02 2.52
CA LYS A 116 -1.99 0.04 1.63
C LYS A 116 -3.36 -0.31 1.04
N TYR A 117 -3.57 -1.55 0.62
CA TYR A 117 -4.87 -2.00 0.12
C TYR A 117 -5.95 -1.90 1.18
N MET A 118 -5.63 -2.24 2.43
CA MET A 118 -6.59 -2.14 3.54
C MET A 118 -7.03 -0.68 3.74
N LEU A 119 -6.09 0.27 3.78
CA LEU A 119 -6.39 1.70 3.90
C LEU A 119 -7.23 2.23 2.71
N LEU A 120 -6.96 1.73 1.50
CA LEU A 120 -7.73 2.10 0.31
C LEU A 120 -9.18 1.60 0.41
N VAL A 121 -9.39 0.36 0.86
CA VAL A 121 -10.73 -0.21 1.05
C VAL A 121 -11.51 0.58 2.11
N ASP A 122 -10.86 0.93 3.22
CA ASP A 122 -11.48 1.73 4.29
C ASP A 122 -11.91 3.11 3.78
N PHE A 123 -11.07 3.77 2.98
CA PHE A 123 -11.38 5.07 2.39
C PHE A 123 -12.57 5.00 1.41
N ILE A 124 -12.60 3.99 0.53
CA ILE A 124 -13.71 3.78 -0.42
C ILE A 124 -15.01 3.48 0.33
N SER A 125 -14.95 2.64 1.36
CA SER A 125 -16.11 2.29 2.18
C SER A 125 -16.71 3.51 2.88
N LEU A 126 -15.87 4.35 3.49
CA LEU A 126 -16.30 5.58 4.15
C LEU A 126 -16.92 6.58 3.15
N HIS A 127 -16.31 6.74 1.98
CA HIS A 127 -16.84 7.62 0.94
C HIS A 127 -18.20 7.13 0.43
N PHE A 128 -18.38 5.82 0.26
CA PHE A 128 -19.65 5.24 -0.17
C PHE A 128 -20.75 5.42 0.90
N LEU A 129 -20.42 5.20 2.17
CA LEU A 129 -21.33 5.46 3.30
C LEU A 129 -21.77 6.92 3.34
N PHE A 130 -20.83 7.86 3.21
CA PHE A 130 -21.12 9.29 3.20
C PHE A 130 -22.01 9.69 2.03
N PHE A 131 -21.70 9.20 0.82
CA PHE A 131 -22.50 9.45 -0.37
C PHE A 131 -23.94 8.95 -0.20
N PHE A 132 -24.13 7.73 0.31
CA PHE A 132 -25.45 7.15 0.55
C PHE A 132 -26.23 7.93 1.61
N PHE A 133 -25.56 8.34 2.70
CA PHE A 133 -26.17 9.17 3.73
C PHE A 133 -26.64 10.53 3.19
N CYS A 134 -25.82 11.20 2.38
CA CYS A 134 -26.20 12.44 1.71
C CYS A 134 -27.39 12.24 0.76
N LEU A 135 -27.41 11.15 0.00
CA LEU A 135 -28.53 10.81 -0.88
C LEU A 135 -29.83 10.57 -0.09
N LEU A 136 -29.74 9.87 1.05
CA LEU A 136 -30.89 9.65 1.94
C LEU A 136 -31.42 10.98 2.50
N LEU A 137 -30.54 11.88 2.96
CA LEU A 137 -30.95 13.21 3.43
C LEU A 137 -31.63 14.02 2.33
N LEU A 138 -31.10 13.97 1.10
CA LEU A 138 -31.69 14.61 -0.06
C LEU A 138 -33.09 14.05 -0.34
N PHE A 139 -33.23 12.71 -0.32
CA PHE A 139 -34.50 12.04 -0.49
C PHE A 139 -35.50 12.46 0.60
N LEU A 140 -35.10 12.44 1.88
CA LEU A 140 -35.96 12.89 2.97
C LEU A 140 -36.40 14.34 2.80
N PHE A 141 -35.48 15.22 2.38
CA PHE A 141 -35.79 16.62 2.08
C PHE A 141 -36.78 16.74 0.91
N PHE A 142 -36.60 16.03 -0.19
CA PHE A 142 -37.53 16.09 -1.32
C PHE A 142 -38.90 15.50 -1.01
N PHE A 143 -38.99 14.43 -0.20
CA PHE A 143 -40.25 13.71 0.04
C PHE A 143 -41.05 14.19 1.26
N PHE A 144 -40.39 14.58 2.36
CA PHE A 144 -41.10 15.02 3.58
C PHE A 144 -41.37 16.51 3.62
N PHE A 145 -40.51 17.32 3.04
CA PHE A 145 -40.70 18.77 3.00
C PHE A 145 -41.98 19.19 2.22
N PRO A 146 -42.48 18.47 1.18
CA PRO A 146 -43.77 18.72 0.51
C PRO A 146 -44.97 18.41 1.37
N LEU A 147 -44.86 17.42 2.24
CA LEU A 147 -45.94 17.04 3.14
C LEU A 147 -46.09 18.04 4.30
N TYR A 148 -45.00 18.70 4.71
CA TYR A 148 -45.01 19.68 5.79
C TYR A 148 -45.50 21.08 5.37
N SER A 149 -45.21 21.52 4.14
CA SER A 149 -45.68 22.82 3.64
C SER A 149 -46.92 22.65 2.76
N LYS A 150 -48.09 22.54 3.40
CA LYS A 150 -49.40 22.80 2.77
C LYS A 150 -49.71 24.30 2.59
N GLY A 151 -48.73 25.19 2.78
CA GLY A 151 -48.98 26.64 2.90
C GLY A 151 -48.30 27.53 1.86
N VAL A 152 -47.03 27.29 1.50
CA VAL A 152 -46.28 28.20 0.62
C VAL A 152 -45.16 27.39 -0.04
N ARG A 153 -45.32 26.96 -1.31
CA ARG A 153 -44.37 25.96 -1.85
C ARG A 153 -43.97 25.98 -3.32
N LEU A 154 -44.41 26.94 -4.14
CA LEU A 154 -43.96 26.93 -5.55
C LEU A 154 -42.61 27.65 -5.80
N SER A 155 -42.28 28.70 -5.04
CA SER A 155 -41.18 29.61 -5.45
C SER A 155 -39.76 29.11 -5.13
N LEU A 156 -39.54 28.48 -3.97
CA LEU A 156 -38.18 28.09 -3.53
C LEU A 156 -37.70 26.75 -4.13
N HIS A 157 -38.62 25.83 -4.42
CA HIS A 157 -38.31 24.52 -5.04
C HIS A 157 -37.76 24.67 -6.45
N VAL A 158 -38.35 25.60 -7.21
CA VAL A 158 -37.92 25.92 -8.57
C VAL A 158 -36.54 26.58 -8.55
N TYR A 159 -36.28 27.46 -7.58
CA TYR A 159 -34.99 28.16 -7.50
C TYR A 159 -33.82 27.25 -7.16
N ILE A 160 -33.97 26.32 -6.21
CA ILE A 160 -32.90 25.38 -5.81
C ILE A 160 -32.65 24.32 -6.89
N ALA A 161 -33.70 23.81 -7.56
CA ALA A 161 -33.54 22.85 -8.64
C ALA A 161 -32.80 23.45 -9.86
N ILE A 162 -33.05 24.72 -10.19
CA ILE A 162 -32.38 25.43 -11.30
C ILE A 162 -30.94 25.80 -10.97
N THR A 163 -30.64 26.16 -9.71
CA THR A 163 -29.30 26.62 -9.31
C THR A 163 -28.31 25.50 -9.04
N VAL A 164 -28.78 24.33 -8.63
CA VAL A 164 -27.90 23.18 -8.29
C VAL A 164 -27.60 22.30 -9.51
N PHE A 165 -28.41 22.35 -10.58
CA PHE A 165 -28.24 21.52 -11.79
C PHE A 165 -28.08 22.35 -13.08
N PRO A 166 -26.85 22.63 -13.56
CA PRO A 166 -26.61 23.15 -14.91
C PRO A 166 -26.43 22.00 -15.94
N PRO A 167 -26.26 22.31 -17.24
CA PRO A 167 -27.26 22.37 -18.29
C PRO A 167 -27.48 21.01 -19.02
N LEU A 168 -27.55 19.87 -18.32
CA LEU A 168 -27.94 18.61 -18.97
C LEU A 168 -29.47 18.36 -18.95
N PHE A 169 -30.22 19.14 -18.16
CA PHE A 169 -31.66 18.97 -17.94
C PHE A 169 -32.56 19.82 -18.85
N LEU A 170 -32.00 20.78 -19.60
CA LEU A 170 -32.77 21.72 -20.46
C LEU A 170 -33.44 21.03 -21.68
N LEU A 171 -33.01 19.83 -22.05
CA LEU A 171 -33.59 19.08 -23.19
C LEU A 171 -34.90 18.36 -22.86
N LEU A 172 -35.18 18.09 -21.58
CA LEU A 172 -36.43 17.46 -21.11
C LEU A 172 -37.56 18.48 -20.86
N GLN A 173 -37.29 19.76 -21.08
CA GLN A 173 -38.14 20.85 -20.62
C GLN A 173 -39.37 21.10 -21.50
N HIS A 174 -39.39 20.62 -22.75
CA HIS A 174 -40.51 20.97 -23.65
C HIS A 174 -41.82 20.24 -23.30
N GLU A 175 -41.74 18.99 -22.85
CA GLU A 175 -42.91 18.26 -22.33
C GLU A 175 -43.33 18.78 -20.95
N TYR A 176 -42.37 19.09 -20.08
CA TYR A 176 -42.65 19.55 -18.72
C TYR A 176 -43.29 20.95 -18.70
N LEU A 177 -42.88 21.84 -19.60
CA LEU A 177 -43.45 23.18 -19.70
C LEU A 177 -44.92 23.15 -20.14
N ASN A 178 -45.30 22.23 -21.04
CA ASN A 178 -46.69 22.07 -21.45
C ASN A 178 -47.58 21.55 -20.32
N ILE A 179 -47.09 20.59 -19.53
CA ILE A 179 -47.83 20.07 -18.37
C ILE A 179 -48.02 21.17 -17.31
N VAL A 180 -46.98 21.99 -17.08
CA VAL A 180 -47.04 23.11 -16.14
C VAL A 180 -47.96 24.23 -16.63
N LEU A 181 -47.93 24.56 -17.93
CA LEU A 181 -48.82 25.59 -18.50
C LEU A 181 -50.30 25.17 -18.44
N ILE A 182 -50.59 23.90 -18.72
CA ILE A 182 -51.94 23.33 -18.61
C ILE A 182 -52.41 23.34 -17.16
N ALA A 183 -51.54 22.99 -16.20
CA ALA A 183 -51.87 23.02 -14.79
C ALA A 183 -52.18 24.44 -14.29
N ILE A 184 -51.40 25.44 -14.72
CA ILE A 184 -51.63 26.86 -14.36
C ILE A 184 -52.94 27.38 -14.95
N GLN A 185 -53.27 26.98 -16.19
CA GLN A 185 -54.49 27.43 -16.86
C GLN A 185 -55.76 26.80 -16.23
N GLN A 186 -55.66 25.56 -15.76
CA GLN A 186 -56.74 24.89 -15.03
C GLN A 186 -57.01 25.58 -13.68
N ASP A 187 -55.95 25.99 -12.98
CA ASP A 187 -56.04 26.60 -11.65
C ASP A 187 -56.57 28.05 -11.71
N LEU A 188 -56.30 28.78 -12.81
CA LEU A 188 -56.89 30.10 -13.06
C LEU A 188 -58.39 30.02 -13.41
N LEU A 189 -58.82 28.96 -14.09
CA LEU A 189 -60.23 28.77 -14.48
C LEU A 189 -61.13 28.40 -13.30
N VAL A 190 -60.59 27.66 -12.32
CA VAL A 190 -61.34 27.25 -11.11
C VAL A 190 -61.50 28.40 -10.11
N ASN A 191 -60.63 29.42 -10.15
CA ASN A 191 -60.71 30.58 -9.25
C ASN A 191 -61.51 31.77 -9.83
N LEU A 192 -62.08 31.63 -11.04
CA LEU A 192 -62.83 32.68 -11.74
C LEU A 192 -64.34 32.41 -11.87
N PHE A 193 -64.85 31.31 -11.31
CA PHE A 193 -66.28 30.97 -11.22
C PHE A 193 -66.70 30.60 -9.80
#